data_AF-A0A6L6E5H7-F1
#
_entry.id   AF-A0A6L6E5H7-F1
#
_cell.length_a   1.000
_cell.length_b   1.000
_cell.length_c   1.000
_cell.angle_alpha   90.00
_cell.angle_beta   90.00
_cell.angle_gamma   90.00
#
_symmetry.space_group_name_H-M   'P 1'
#
loop_
_entity.id
_entity.type
_entity.pdbx_description
1 polymer ?
#
loop_
_entity_poly.entity_id
_entity_poly.type
_entity_poly.pdbx_seq_one_letter_code
_entity_poly.pdbx_strand_id
1 'polypeptide(L)'
;MAQKTHRVIVFLSAFVSLFAISTLSAIAAVPKPVFVESSSPAATLKSLVTAGDRVGSFLVPGLLDGTGAYSDAQGLHLLSVSEFPYAVASTAKFNYAGGQAQGSPITHFVIDQKSRVVKSASSAIKDVLWYNYLTKKHGEKPVAPEGAAPVDLTGVPQHSKFLDRFCSATLRQTGAFTFRTSTSAAVLGYSGRVFLTGEETGDEGRAFALNSTGQLVQLPKLGLGSWEN
;
A
#
# COMPACT_ATOMS: atom_id res chain seq x y z
N MET A 1 55.11 77.38 30.90
CA MET A 1 53.74 76.89 30.64
C MET A 1 53.76 76.08 29.34
N ALA A 2 53.88 74.76 29.43
CA ALA A 2 53.95 73.88 28.27
C ALA A 2 52.80 72.88 28.38
N GLN A 3 51.77 73.04 27.55
CA GLN A 3 50.59 72.20 27.56
C GLN A 3 50.67 71.20 26.39
N LYS A 4 50.92 69.93 26.73
CA LYS A 4 50.95 68.78 25.81
C LYS A 4 49.53 68.48 25.32
N THR A 5 49.38 68.39 24.00
CA THR A 5 48.19 67.92 23.29
C THR A 5 48.14 66.39 23.29
N HIS A 6 47.05 65.80 23.80
CA HIS A 6 46.75 64.38 23.63
C HIS A 6 45.63 64.21 22.59
N ARG A 7 45.92 63.43 21.55
CA ARG A 7 45.01 63.07 20.45
C ARG A 7 44.01 62.01 20.93
N VAL A 8 42.72 62.28 20.73
CA VAL A 8 41.63 61.33 20.95
C VAL A 8 41.51 60.42 19.72
N ILE A 9 41.55 59.11 19.94
CA ILE A 9 41.36 58.07 18.92
C ILE A 9 39.87 57.78 18.83
N VAL A 10 39.28 57.94 17.64
CA VAL A 10 37.89 57.59 17.34
C VAL A 10 37.85 56.15 16.84
N PHE A 11 37.16 55.27 17.57
CA PHE A 11 36.83 53.91 17.10
C PHE A 11 35.55 53.95 16.26
N LEU A 12 35.68 53.62 14.97
CA LEU A 12 34.57 53.49 14.04
C LEU A 12 34.10 52.01 14.04
N SER A 13 32.96 51.74 14.68
CA SER A 13 32.32 50.43 14.66
C SER A 13 31.51 50.24 13.38
N ALA A 14 31.95 49.33 12.51
CA ALA A 14 31.24 48.95 11.29
C ALA A 14 30.10 47.96 11.62
N PHE A 15 28.86 48.36 11.36
CA PHE A 15 27.70 47.47 11.38
C PHE A 15 27.59 46.75 10.02
N VAL A 16 27.79 45.43 10.00
CA VAL A 16 27.50 44.58 8.84
C VAL A 16 26.07 44.09 8.98
N SER A 17 25.14 44.68 8.22
CA SER A 17 23.76 44.19 8.08
C SER A 17 23.73 42.99 7.13
N LEU A 18 23.53 41.80 7.69
CA LEU A 18 23.36 40.55 6.96
C LEU A 18 21.93 40.48 6.39
N PHE A 19 21.75 40.70 5.09
CA PHE A 19 20.49 40.39 4.41
C PHE A 19 20.39 38.87 4.19
N ALA A 20 19.57 38.20 4.99
CA ALA A 20 19.19 36.81 4.75
C ALA A 20 18.19 36.75 3.58
N ILE A 21 18.67 36.43 2.38
CA ILE A 21 17.82 36.09 1.25
C ILE A 21 17.35 34.65 1.48
N SER A 22 16.16 34.46 2.05
CA SER A 22 15.49 33.17 2.06
C SER A 22 14.96 32.90 0.65
N THR A 23 15.67 32.13 -0.15
CA THR A 23 15.15 31.59 -1.41
C THR A 23 14.12 30.50 -1.08
N LEU A 24 12.87 30.89 -0.79
CA LEU A 24 11.75 29.97 -0.97
C LEU A 24 11.58 29.78 -2.48
N SER A 25 12.14 28.71 -3.02
CA SER A 25 11.71 28.20 -4.31
C SER A 25 10.24 27.81 -4.17
N ALA A 26 9.35 28.65 -4.70
CA ALA A 26 7.98 28.25 -4.98
C ALA A 26 8.05 27.16 -6.04
N ILE A 27 8.07 25.89 -5.62
CA ILE A 27 7.80 24.78 -6.52
C ILE A 27 6.35 24.98 -6.95
N ALA A 28 6.14 25.50 -8.16
CA ALA A 28 4.83 25.52 -8.78
C ALA A 28 4.28 24.10 -8.71
N ALA A 29 3.05 23.95 -8.19
CA ALA A 29 2.38 22.66 -8.18
C ALA A 29 2.31 22.17 -9.63
N VAL A 30 3.10 21.14 -9.95
CA VAL A 30 3.03 20.49 -11.25
C VAL A 30 1.58 20.01 -11.41
N PRO A 31 0.86 20.41 -12.48
CA PRO A 31 -0.49 19.95 -12.71
C PRO A 31 -0.51 18.43 -12.65
N LYS A 32 -1.43 17.86 -11.88
CA LYS A 32 -1.54 16.40 -11.81
C LYS A 32 -1.87 15.86 -13.21
N PRO A 33 -1.19 14.79 -13.66
CA PRO A 33 -1.50 14.16 -14.94
C PRO A 33 -2.96 13.68 -14.95
N VAL A 34 -3.64 13.87 -16.07
CA VAL A 34 -4.95 13.28 -16.36
C VAL A 34 -4.71 11.97 -17.08
N PHE A 35 -5.03 10.85 -16.43
CA PHE A 35 -4.79 9.51 -16.98
C PHE A 35 -6.00 8.92 -17.71
N VAL A 36 -7.20 9.43 -17.42
CA VAL A 36 -8.45 8.91 -17.98
C VAL A 36 -9.36 10.08 -18.32
N GLU A 37 -9.89 10.08 -19.53
CA GLU A 37 -10.87 11.04 -20.03
C GLU A 37 -12.20 10.35 -20.31
N SER A 38 -13.30 11.10 -20.17
CA SER A 38 -14.61 10.55 -20.51
C SER A 38 -14.79 10.51 -22.02
N SER A 39 -15.17 9.36 -22.57
CA SER A 39 -15.56 9.24 -23.98
C SER A 39 -16.96 9.80 -24.27
N SER A 40 -17.71 10.20 -23.24
CA SER A 40 -19.08 10.71 -23.35
C SER A 40 -19.27 11.99 -22.51
N PRO A 41 -19.87 13.04 -23.08
CA PRO A 41 -20.25 14.23 -22.32
C PRO A 41 -21.22 13.97 -21.16
N ALA A 42 -21.92 12.82 -21.17
CA ALA A 42 -22.85 12.44 -20.11
C ALA A 42 -22.16 11.93 -18.83
N ALA A 43 -20.85 11.64 -18.89
CA ALA A 43 -20.08 11.16 -17.75
C ALA A 43 -19.02 12.18 -17.33
N THR A 44 -18.98 12.48 -16.03
CA THR A 44 -17.94 13.30 -15.42
C THR A 44 -17.00 12.42 -14.62
N LEU A 45 -15.70 12.56 -14.88
CA LEU A 45 -14.66 11.88 -14.12
C LEU A 45 -14.10 12.81 -13.05
N LYS A 46 -13.98 12.31 -11.82
CA LYS A 46 -13.29 12.99 -10.73
C LYS A 46 -12.23 12.04 -10.17
N SER A 47 -10.96 12.46 -10.25
CA SER A 47 -9.89 11.73 -9.60
C SER A 47 -10.11 11.71 -8.10
N LEU A 48 -10.06 10.51 -7.49
CA LEU A 48 -10.18 10.33 -6.05
C LEU A 48 -8.81 10.43 -5.36
N VAL A 49 -7.79 9.81 -5.96
CA VAL A 49 -6.42 9.74 -5.46
C VAL A 49 -5.47 9.43 -6.61
N THR A 50 -4.24 9.90 -6.52
CA THR A 50 -3.16 9.60 -7.47
C THR A 50 -1.93 9.08 -6.72
N ALA A 51 -1.15 8.20 -7.37
CA ALA A 51 0.15 7.78 -6.84
C ALA A 51 1.01 9.00 -6.47
N GLY A 52 1.68 8.93 -5.31
CA GLY A 52 2.47 10.05 -4.77
C GLY A 52 1.65 11.10 -4.00
N ASP A 53 0.31 11.02 -4.00
CA ASP A 53 -0.50 11.85 -3.11
C ASP A 53 -0.18 11.56 -1.64
N ARG A 54 -0.33 12.58 -0.80
CA ARG A 54 -0.28 12.44 0.65
C ARG A 54 -1.66 12.59 1.24
N VAL A 55 -2.11 11.55 1.95
CA VAL A 55 -3.35 11.58 2.74
C VAL A 55 -2.95 11.55 4.21
N GLY A 56 -2.95 12.73 4.85
CA GLY A 56 -2.25 12.90 6.12
C GLY A 56 -0.74 12.64 5.95
N SER A 57 -0.18 11.73 6.76
CA SER A 57 1.22 11.29 6.63
C SER A 57 1.42 10.13 5.65
N PHE A 58 0.33 9.47 5.21
CA PHE A 58 0.41 8.31 4.33
C PHE A 58 0.73 8.74 2.90
N LEU A 59 1.84 8.23 2.36
CA LEU A 59 2.18 8.38 0.94
C LEU A 59 1.50 7.28 0.15
N VAL A 60 0.66 7.68 -0.81
CA VAL A 60 -0.06 6.74 -1.66
C VAL A 60 0.92 6.04 -2.59
N PRO A 61 0.99 4.70 -2.56
CA PRO A 61 1.92 3.96 -3.40
C PRO A 61 1.61 4.13 -4.89
N GLY A 62 2.63 3.91 -5.71
CA GLY A 62 2.47 3.78 -7.17
C GLY A 62 1.85 2.44 -7.56
N LEU A 63 1.70 2.22 -8.87
CA LEU A 63 1.24 0.96 -9.46
C LEU A 63 -0.06 0.45 -8.82
N LEU A 64 -1.00 1.36 -8.51
CA LEU A 64 -2.33 0.99 -8.01
C LEU A 64 -3.06 0.19 -9.10
N ASP A 65 -3.53 -0.98 -8.74
CA ASP A 65 -4.17 -1.91 -9.67
C ASP A 65 -5.48 -2.44 -9.05
N GLY A 66 -5.70 -3.76 -9.01
CA GLY A 66 -6.93 -4.41 -8.57
C GLY A 66 -7.58 -3.75 -7.34
N THR A 67 -8.87 -3.42 -7.46
CA THR A 67 -9.60 -2.70 -6.41
C THR A 67 -10.88 -3.39 -5.98
N GLY A 68 -11.33 -3.07 -4.78
CA GLY A 68 -12.60 -3.51 -4.25
C GLY A 68 -13.16 -2.52 -3.25
N ALA A 69 -14.47 -2.27 -3.33
CA ALA A 69 -15.13 -1.26 -2.49
C ALA A 69 -16.30 -1.84 -1.69
N TYR A 70 -16.44 -1.38 -0.45
CA TYR A 70 -17.60 -1.67 0.39
C TYR A 70 -18.02 -0.40 1.14
N SER A 71 -19.25 -0.36 1.63
CA SER A 71 -19.72 0.72 2.49
C SER A 71 -20.15 0.16 3.85
N ASP A 72 -19.94 0.95 4.89
CA ASP A 72 -20.46 0.71 6.23
C ASP A 72 -20.79 2.06 6.91
N ALA A 73 -20.98 2.06 8.24
CA ALA A 73 -21.33 3.26 8.98
C ALA A 73 -20.21 4.33 8.98
N GLN A 74 -18.98 3.95 8.64
CA GLN A 74 -17.80 4.81 8.66
C GLN A 74 -17.57 5.50 7.29
N GLY A 75 -18.15 4.97 6.21
CA GLY A 75 -18.18 5.60 4.90
C GLY A 75 -18.07 4.62 3.74
N LEU A 76 -17.53 5.08 2.62
CA LEU A 76 -17.12 4.23 1.50
C LEU A 76 -15.67 3.83 1.69
N HIS A 77 -15.39 2.53 1.67
CA HIS A 77 -14.07 1.96 1.86
C HIS A 77 -13.60 1.42 0.51
N LEU A 78 -12.39 1.80 0.10
CA LEU A 78 -11.74 1.30 -1.10
C LEU A 78 -10.46 0.58 -0.68
N LEU A 79 -10.32 -0.67 -1.07
CA LEU A 79 -9.09 -1.45 -1.01
C LEU A 79 -8.49 -1.47 -2.41
N SER A 80 -7.19 -1.24 -2.51
CA SER A 80 -6.45 -1.29 -3.78
C SER A 80 -5.11 -1.95 -3.55
N VAL A 81 -4.77 -2.91 -4.40
CA VAL A 81 -3.45 -3.52 -4.42
C VAL A 81 -2.47 -2.66 -5.20
N SER A 82 -1.17 -2.89 -4.99
CA SER A 82 -0.14 -2.33 -5.85
C SER A 82 0.78 -3.40 -6.42
N GLU A 83 1.09 -3.27 -7.70
CA GLU A 83 1.86 -4.24 -8.49
C GLU A 83 3.38 -4.02 -8.35
N PHE A 84 3.90 -3.91 -7.13
CA PHE A 84 5.33 -3.69 -6.96
C PHE A 84 6.14 -4.98 -7.13
N PRO A 85 7.07 -5.05 -8.11
CA PRO A 85 7.99 -6.16 -8.19
C PRO A 85 9.01 -6.13 -7.07
N TYR A 86 9.59 -7.30 -6.78
CA TYR A 86 10.61 -7.49 -5.75
C TYR A 86 11.68 -6.39 -5.74
N ALA A 87 12.28 -6.09 -6.89
CA ALA A 87 13.35 -5.08 -7.00
C ALA A 87 12.92 -3.67 -6.51
N VAL A 88 11.66 -3.29 -6.74
CA VAL A 88 11.15 -1.96 -6.37
C VAL A 88 10.61 -1.98 -4.94
N ALA A 89 9.80 -2.96 -4.57
CA ALA A 89 9.21 -3.01 -3.23
C ALA A 89 10.23 -3.33 -2.12
N SER A 90 11.31 -4.07 -2.43
CA SER A 90 12.43 -4.27 -1.50
C SER A 90 13.12 -2.95 -1.15
N THR A 91 13.29 -2.08 -2.15
CA THR A 91 13.87 -0.74 -2.00
C THR A 91 12.91 0.23 -1.30
N ALA A 92 11.61 0.15 -1.60
CA ALA A 92 10.58 0.99 -0.99
C ALA A 92 10.27 0.64 0.47
N LYS A 93 10.79 -0.50 0.99
CA LYS A 93 10.65 -0.92 2.40
C LYS A 93 9.20 -0.93 2.90
N PHE A 94 8.28 -1.46 2.10
CA PHE A 94 6.91 -1.72 2.55
C PHE A 94 6.91 -2.85 3.58
N ASN A 95 7.24 -2.53 4.82
CA ASN A 95 7.30 -3.46 5.93
C ASN A 95 5.94 -3.50 6.63
N TYR A 96 5.45 -4.71 6.89
CA TYR A 96 4.21 -4.93 7.64
C TYR A 96 4.51 -5.16 9.12
N ALA A 97 3.49 -4.94 9.96
CA ALA A 97 3.65 -4.98 11.42
C ALA A 97 4.32 -6.29 11.88
N GLY A 98 5.15 -6.21 12.93
CA GLY A 98 5.85 -7.37 13.48
C GLY A 98 6.97 -7.95 12.62
N GLY A 99 7.31 -7.37 11.45
CA GLY A 99 8.35 -7.91 10.57
C GLY A 99 7.95 -9.23 9.90
N GLN A 100 6.65 -9.50 9.85
CA GLN A 100 6.09 -10.77 9.37
C GLN A 100 6.13 -10.89 7.85
N ALA A 101 6.17 -9.75 7.15
CA ALA A 101 6.23 -9.66 5.70
C ALA A 101 6.82 -8.31 5.23
N GLN A 102 7.29 -8.28 4.00
CA GLN A 102 7.62 -7.07 3.24
C GLN A 102 7.02 -7.21 1.84
N GLY A 103 6.72 -6.13 1.11
CA GLY A 103 6.41 -6.23 -0.32
C GLY A 103 5.19 -5.43 -0.77
N SER A 104 4.56 -5.84 -1.85
CA SER A 104 3.38 -5.21 -2.45
C SER A 104 2.29 -4.85 -1.44
N PRO A 105 1.89 -3.57 -1.33
CA PRO A 105 0.88 -3.12 -0.39
C PRO A 105 -0.55 -3.38 -0.85
N ILE A 106 -1.43 -3.50 0.15
CA ILE A 106 -2.87 -3.29 -0.01
C ILE A 106 -3.19 -2.00 0.73
N THR A 107 -3.58 -0.96 0.00
CA THR A 107 -3.95 0.33 0.57
C THR A 107 -5.44 0.35 0.87
N HIS A 108 -5.80 0.77 2.08
CA HIS A 108 -7.16 1.03 2.50
C HIS A 108 -7.43 2.53 2.56
N PHE A 109 -8.33 2.98 1.69
CA PHE A 109 -8.86 4.35 1.69
C PHE A 109 -10.25 4.38 2.32
N VAL A 110 -10.50 5.42 3.12
CA VAL A 110 -11.86 5.78 3.57
C VAL A 110 -12.26 7.05 2.84
N ILE A 111 -13.41 7.00 2.17
CA ILE A 111 -13.93 8.05 1.29
C ILE A 111 -15.25 8.55 1.89
N ASP A 112 -15.38 9.86 1.96
CA ASP A 112 -16.67 10.48 2.29
C ASP A 112 -17.67 10.25 1.15
N GLN A 113 -18.82 9.64 1.47
CA GLN A 113 -19.83 9.32 0.46
C GLN A 113 -20.47 10.57 -0.17
N LYS A 114 -20.56 11.68 0.57
CA LYS A 114 -21.22 12.91 0.10
C LYS A 114 -20.26 13.79 -0.69
N SER A 115 -19.10 14.11 -0.12
CA SER A 115 -18.12 15.00 -0.74
C SER A 115 -17.24 14.30 -1.77
N ARG A 116 -17.19 12.95 -1.77
CA ARG A 116 -16.36 12.14 -2.65
C ARG A 116 -14.89 12.56 -2.53
N VAL A 117 -14.42 12.64 -1.29
CA VAL A 117 -13.03 13.00 -0.91
C VAL A 117 -12.47 11.89 -0.03
N VAL A 118 -11.20 11.53 -0.24
CA VAL A 118 -10.47 10.59 0.61
C VAL A 118 -10.20 11.24 1.97
N LYS A 119 -10.75 10.67 3.04
CA LYS A 119 -10.57 11.11 4.43
C LYS A 119 -9.29 10.56 5.04
N SER A 120 -8.96 9.31 4.75
CA SER A 120 -7.78 8.64 5.29
C SER A 120 -7.29 7.55 4.36
N ALA A 121 -5.98 7.26 4.41
CA ALA A 121 -5.34 6.14 3.75
C ALA A 121 -4.42 5.41 4.75
N SER A 122 -4.35 4.09 4.68
CA SER A 122 -3.47 3.28 5.53
C SER A 122 -3.17 1.91 4.89
N SER A 123 -2.18 1.19 5.41
CA SER A 123 -2.01 -0.24 5.07
C SER A 123 -3.22 -1.04 5.56
N ALA A 124 -3.83 -1.82 4.66
CA ALA A 124 -4.88 -2.77 5.00
C ALA A 124 -4.31 -4.04 5.66
N ILE A 125 -3.07 -4.40 5.33
CA ILE A 125 -2.36 -5.54 5.92
C ILE A 125 -1.88 -5.15 7.32
N LYS A 126 -2.33 -5.91 8.32
CA LYS A 126 -1.94 -5.82 9.73
C LYS A 126 -1.16 -7.02 10.22
N ASP A 127 -1.40 -8.18 9.62
CA ASP A 127 -0.75 -9.47 9.92
C ASP A 127 -0.72 -10.33 8.66
N VAL A 128 0.23 -11.26 8.57
CA VAL A 128 0.30 -12.24 7.46
C VAL A 128 0.41 -13.65 8.01
N LEU A 129 -0.56 -14.48 7.65
CA LEU A 129 -0.62 -15.89 7.98
C LEU A 129 -0.17 -16.73 6.78
N TRP A 130 1.06 -17.21 6.86
CA TRP A 130 1.73 -17.97 5.81
C TRP A 130 1.35 -19.45 5.85
N TYR A 131 1.53 -20.15 4.73
CA TYR A 131 1.36 -21.61 4.68
C TYR A 131 2.68 -22.33 4.50
N ASN A 132 2.87 -23.39 5.30
CA ASN A 132 4.00 -24.28 5.22
C ASN A 132 3.54 -25.60 4.58
N TYR A 133 3.91 -25.83 3.32
CA TYR A 133 3.47 -27.01 2.56
C TYR A 133 4.04 -28.33 3.12
N LEU A 134 5.21 -28.29 3.78
CA LEU A 134 5.82 -29.47 4.41
C LEU A 134 5.02 -29.94 5.64
N THR A 135 4.69 -29.02 6.54
CA THR A 135 3.93 -29.33 7.77
C THR A 135 2.42 -29.32 7.56
N LYS A 136 1.96 -28.82 6.41
CA LYS A 136 0.55 -28.63 6.05
C LYS A 136 -0.21 -27.75 7.04
N LYS A 137 0.45 -26.72 7.55
CA LYS A 137 -0.08 -25.81 8.57
C LYS A 137 0.17 -24.36 8.20
N HIS A 138 -0.77 -23.51 8.62
CA HIS A 138 -0.56 -22.07 8.65
C HIS A 138 0.32 -21.66 9.82
N GLY A 139 1.11 -20.59 9.65
CA GLY A 139 2.00 -20.06 10.68
C GLY A 139 2.78 -18.84 10.21
N GLU A 140 3.90 -18.57 10.87
CA GLU A 140 4.68 -17.34 10.63
C GLU A 140 5.68 -17.42 9.48
N LYS A 141 5.92 -18.62 8.92
CA LYS A 141 6.96 -18.84 7.89
C LYS A 141 6.36 -19.60 6.71
N PRO A 142 6.44 -19.07 5.49
CA PRO A 142 6.10 -19.83 4.29
C PRO A 142 7.17 -20.90 4.06
N VAL A 143 6.73 -22.05 3.55
CA VAL A 143 7.62 -23.12 3.07
C VAL A 143 7.03 -23.67 1.80
N ALA A 144 7.77 -23.62 0.70
CA ALA A 144 7.34 -24.05 -0.63
C ALA A 144 6.89 -25.52 -0.67
N PRO A 145 6.02 -25.91 -1.62
CA PRO A 145 5.78 -27.32 -1.91
C PRO A 145 7.04 -28.00 -2.47
N GLU A 146 7.08 -29.33 -2.41
CA GLU A 146 8.16 -30.11 -3.00
C GLU A 146 8.22 -29.88 -4.52
N GLY A 147 9.42 -29.65 -5.04
CA GLY A 147 9.66 -29.37 -6.47
C GLY A 147 9.49 -27.91 -6.90
N ALA A 148 9.04 -27.03 -6.01
CA ALA A 148 8.97 -25.59 -6.29
C ALA A 148 10.35 -24.97 -6.49
N ALA A 149 10.45 -24.02 -7.42
CA ALA A 149 11.67 -23.27 -7.65
C ALA A 149 11.94 -22.30 -6.48
N PRO A 150 13.16 -22.30 -5.89
CA PRO A 150 13.48 -21.39 -4.80
C PRO A 150 13.75 -19.94 -5.26
N VAL A 151 14.02 -19.76 -6.55
CA VAL A 151 14.24 -18.46 -7.21
C VAL A 151 13.62 -18.47 -8.60
N ASP A 152 13.18 -17.30 -9.07
CA ASP A 152 12.75 -17.14 -10.45
C ASP A 152 13.94 -17.01 -11.43
N LEU A 153 13.65 -16.83 -12.73
CA LEU A 153 14.67 -16.65 -13.79
C LEU A 153 15.53 -15.39 -13.62
N THR A 154 15.11 -14.45 -12.77
CA THR A 154 15.83 -13.19 -12.50
C THR A 154 16.55 -13.20 -11.14
N GLY A 155 16.46 -14.30 -10.39
CA GLY A 155 17.09 -14.48 -9.08
C GLY A 155 16.26 -13.94 -7.91
N VAL A 156 14.99 -13.60 -8.12
CA VAL A 156 14.08 -13.17 -7.06
C VAL A 156 13.74 -14.38 -6.17
N PRO A 157 13.93 -14.29 -4.83
CA PRO A 157 13.58 -15.38 -3.92
C PRO A 157 12.09 -15.67 -3.90
N GLN A 158 11.72 -16.89 -4.25
CA GLN A 158 10.36 -17.39 -4.19
C GLN A 158 10.03 -17.98 -2.81
N HIS A 159 8.74 -18.04 -2.48
CA HIS A 159 8.25 -18.59 -1.20
C HIS A 159 8.87 -17.96 0.05
N SER A 160 9.33 -16.72 -0.06
CA SER A 160 9.87 -15.93 1.05
C SER A 160 8.77 -15.16 1.79
N LYS A 161 9.13 -14.39 2.82
CA LYS A 161 8.21 -13.44 3.46
C LYS A 161 7.94 -12.18 2.63
N PHE A 162 8.47 -12.13 1.41
CA PHE A 162 8.21 -11.05 0.48
C PHE A 162 6.88 -11.27 -0.24
N LEU A 163 6.02 -10.26 -0.34
CA LEU A 163 4.78 -10.26 -1.13
C LEU A 163 5.08 -9.60 -2.49
N ASP A 164 4.97 -10.34 -3.58
CA ASP A 164 5.40 -9.86 -4.89
C ASP A 164 4.21 -9.50 -5.80
N ARG A 165 4.28 -8.35 -6.48
CA ARG A 165 3.37 -7.95 -7.57
C ARG A 165 1.90 -8.33 -7.39
N PHE A 166 1.20 -7.69 -6.45
CA PHE A 166 -0.25 -7.85 -6.42
C PHE A 166 -0.87 -7.08 -7.59
N CYS A 167 -1.15 -7.79 -8.67
CA CYS A 167 -1.74 -7.21 -9.88
C CYS A 167 -3.25 -7.06 -9.70
N SER A 168 -3.95 -8.15 -9.46
CA SER A 168 -5.40 -8.16 -9.50
C SER A 168 -6.03 -8.37 -8.13
N ALA A 169 -7.29 -7.95 -7.98
CA ALA A 169 -8.03 -8.21 -6.75
C ALA A 169 -9.54 -8.27 -6.93
N THR A 170 -10.20 -9.03 -6.06
CA THR A 170 -11.66 -9.13 -6.00
C THR A 170 -12.15 -9.04 -4.56
N LEU A 171 -13.07 -8.11 -4.29
CA LEU A 171 -13.76 -8.06 -3.00
C LEU A 171 -15.04 -8.90 -3.00
N ARG A 172 -15.15 -9.82 -2.05
CA ARG A 172 -16.36 -10.58 -1.76
C ARG A 172 -17.01 -10.04 -0.48
N GLN A 173 -18.31 -9.77 -0.59
CA GLN A 173 -19.15 -9.26 0.50
C GLN A 173 -19.22 -10.24 1.68
N THR A 174 -19.62 -9.73 2.84
CA THR A 174 -19.93 -10.54 4.04
C THR A 174 -20.87 -11.69 3.68
N GLY A 175 -20.55 -12.90 4.15
CA GLY A 175 -21.34 -14.10 3.92
C GLY A 175 -21.07 -14.82 2.59
N ALA A 176 -20.29 -14.24 1.67
CA ALA A 176 -20.01 -14.85 0.37
C ALA A 176 -19.27 -16.20 0.45
N PHE A 177 -18.54 -16.43 1.55
CA PHE A 177 -17.83 -17.68 1.83
C PHE A 177 -18.48 -18.50 2.94
N THR A 178 -19.81 -18.41 3.06
CA THR A 178 -20.59 -19.22 3.99
C THR A 178 -21.48 -20.21 3.26
N PHE A 179 -21.69 -21.36 3.88
CA PHE A 179 -22.56 -22.42 3.39
C PHE A 179 -23.40 -22.99 4.52
N ARG A 180 -24.65 -23.34 4.21
CA ARG A 180 -25.55 -24.09 5.09
C ARG A 180 -26.23 -25.18 4.27
N THR A 181 -26.33 -26.38 4.83
CA THR A 181 -27.05 -27.51 4.21
C THR A 181 -28.56 -27.42 4.36
N SER A 182 -29.04 -26.70 5.38
CA SER A 182 -30.45 -26.38 5.62
C SER A 182 -30.57 -25.11 6.46
N THR A 183 -31.79 -24.56 6.57
CA THR A 183 -32.05 -23.35 7.39
C THR A 183 -31.76 -23.54 8.87
N SER A 184 -31.89 -24.76 9.39
CA SER A 184 -31.58 -25.13 10.78
C SER A 184 -30.14 -25.61 11.00
N ALA A 185 -29.34 -25.76 9.94
CA ALA A 185 -27.96 -26.21 10.06
C ALA A 185 -27.01 -25.10 10.53
N ALA A 186 -25.91 -25.51 11.15
CA ALA A 186 -24.80 -24.62 11.47
C ALA A 186 -24.23 -23.98 10.19
N VAL A 187 -23.79 -22.74 10.29
CA VAL A 187 -23.04 -22.06 9.22
C VAL A 187 -21.65 -22.66 9.15
N LEU A 188 -21.23 -23.07 7.97
CA LEU A 188 -19.86 -23.44 7.65
C LEU A 188 -19.19 -22.31 6.87
N GLY A 189 -17.88 -22.15 7.04
CA GLY A 189 -17.07 -21.18 6.32
C GLY A 189 -16.84 -19.86 7.06
N TYR A 190 -16.47 -18.82 6.31
CA TYR A 190 -16.10 -17.51 6.86
C TYR A 190 -17.18 -16.47 6.57
N SER A 191 -17.72 -15.86 7.63
CA SER A 191 -18.84 -14.91 7.52
C SER A 191 -18.40 -13.50 7.15
N GLY A 192 -17.14 -13.12 7.41
CA GLY A 192 -16.66 -11.78 7.08
C GLY A 192 -16.50 -11.54 5.58
N ARG A 193 -16.28 -10.28 5.21
CA ARG A 193 -15.83 -9.91 3.86
C ARG A 193 -14.42 -10.44 3.61
N VAL A 194 -14.12 -10.75 2.35
CA VAL A 194 -12.80 -11.25 1.94
C VAL A 194 -12.36 -10.50 0.70
N PHE A 195 -11.16 -9.93 0.76
CA PHE A 195 -10.52 -9.31 -0.39
C PHE A 195 -9.43 -10.25 -0.92
N LEU A 196 -9.69 -10.85 -2.07
CA LEU A 196 -8.81 -11.80 -2.73
C LEU A 196 -7.81 -11.06 -3.61
N THR A 197 -6.56 -11.54 -3.61
CA THR A 197 -5.50 -11.10 -4.51
C THR A 197 -4.48 -12.23 -4.65
N GLY A 198 -3.50 -12.08 -5.53
CA GLY A 198 -2.41 -13.02 -5.65
C GLY A 198 -1.20 -12.38 -6.32
N GLU A 199 -0.07 -13.05 -6.20
CA GLU A 199 1.19 -12.60 -6.77
C GLU A 199 1.24 -12.95 -8.24
N GLU A 200 1.59 -11.97 -9.07
CA GLU A 200 1.79 -12.16 -10.50
C GLU A 200 3.27 -12.44 -10.78
N THR A 201 3.76 -13.61 -10.35
CA THR A 201 5.18 -13.98 -10.35
C THR A 201 5.41 -15.41 -10.86
N GLY A 202 5.06 -15.64 -12.12
CA GLY A 202 5.28 -16.91 -12.82
C GLY A 202 4.65 -18.10 -12.11
N ASP A 203 5.23 -19.28 -12.28
CA ASP A 203 4.68 -20.54 -11.78
C ASP A 203 4.65 -20.67 -10.24
N GLU A 204 5.30 -19.75 -9.52
CA GLU A 204 5.47 -19.81 -8.07
C GLU A 204 4.60 -18.79 -7.30
N GLY A 205 3.82 -17.97 -8.00
CA GLY A 205 2.98 -16.94 -7.40
C GLY A 205 1.91 -17.50 -6.46
N ARG A 206 1.75 -16.87 -5.29
CA ARG A 206 0.83 -17.34 -4.24
C ARG A 206 -0.46 -16.53 -4.23
N ALA A 207 -1.57 -17.22 -3.95
CA ALA A 207 -2.86 -16.58 -3.72
C ALA A 207 -3.04 -16.18 -2.24
N PHE A 208 -3.77 -15.07 -2.01
CA PHE A 208 -4.04 -14.53 -0.69
C PHE A 208 -5.49 -14.06 -0.50
N ALA A 209 -5.93 -14.07 0.74
CA ALA A 209 -7.19 -13.47 1.20
C ALA A 209 -6.91 -12.50 2.35
N LEU A 210 -7.25 -11.23 2.18
CA LEU A 210 -7.31 -10.27 3.27
C LEU A 210 -8.70 -10.33 3.92
N ASN A 211 -8.73 -10.64 5.21
CA ASN A 211 -9.96 -10.74 5.98
C ASN A 211 -10.39 -9.36 6.56
N SER A 212 -11.55 -9.29 7.20
CA SER A 212 -12.09 -8.03 7.73
C SER A 212 -11.27 -7.42 8.88
N THR A 213 -10.38 -8.18 9.51
CA THR A 213 -9.51 -7.71 10.59
C THR A 213 -8.12 -7.27 10.10
N GLY A 214 -7.86 -7.36 8.79
CA GLY A 214 -6.59 -7.00 8.18
C GLY A 214 -5.51 -8.09 8.23
N GLN A 215 -5.88 -9.33 8.55
CA GLN A 215 -4.95 -10.47 8.40
C GLN A 215 -4.99 -10.97 6.95
N LEU A 216 -3.84 -10.99 6.31
CA LEU A 216 -3.63 -11.54 4.98
C LEU A 216 -3.26 -13.02 5.09
N VAL A 217 -4.08 -13.90 4.54
CA VAL A 217 -3.92 -15.36 4.66
C VAL A 217 -3.52 -15.94 3.32
N GLN A 218 -2.42 -16.71 3.28
CA GLN A 218 -2.05 -17.47 2.09
C GLN A 218 -3.07 -18.60 1.85
N LEU A 219 -3.50 -18.76 0.60
CA LEU A 219 -4.51 -19.73 0.14
C LEU A 219 -3.86 -20.88 -0.64
N PRO A 220 -3.22 -21.85 0.04
CA PRO A 220 -2.37 -22.85 -0.61
C PRO A 220 -3.13 -23.82 -1.52
N LYS A 221 -4.44 -23.96 -1.32
CA LYS A 221 -5.31 -24.87 -2.08
C LYS A 221 -5.70 -24.33 -3.45
N LEU A 222 -5.46 -23.04 -3.70
CA LEU A 222 -5.64 -22.46 -5.02
C LEU A 222 -4.48 -22.76 -5.98
N GLY A 223 -3.38 -23.33 -5.47
CA GLY A 223 -2.20 -23.65 -6.25
C GLY A 223 -1.21 -22.49 -6.29
N LEU A 224 -0.16 -22.68 -7.10
CA LEU A 224 0.85 -21.69 -7.42
C LEU A 224 0.73 -21.31 -8.90
N GLY A 225 1.01 -20.06 -9.23
CA GLY A 225 0.94 -19.49 -10.57
C GLY A 225 0.77 -17.98 -10.55
N SER A 226 0.84 -17.33 -11.71
CA SER A 226 0.52 -15.91 -11.83
C SER A 226 -0.99 -15.69 -11.64
N TRP A 227 -1.36 -14.77 -10.75
CA TRP A 227 -2.75 -14.47 -10.44
C TRP A 227 -3.21 -13.15 -11.07
N GLU A 228 -3.89 -13.28 -12.21
CA GLU A 228 -4.67 -12.23 -12.87
C GLU A 228 -6.17 -12.58 -12.70
N ASN A 229 -6.86 -11.96 -11.73
CA ASN A 229 -8.28 -12.16 -11.42
C ASN A 229 -9.18 -11.46 -12.44
#